data_AF-H5XVN6-F1
#
_entry.id   AF-H5XVN6-F1
#
_cell.length_a   1.000
_cell.length_b   1.000
_cell.length_c   1.000
_cell.angle_alpha   90.00
_cell.angle_beta   90.00
_cell.angle_gamma   90.00
#
_symmetry.space_group_name_H-M   'P 1'
#
loop_
_entity.id
_entity.type
_entity.pdbx_description
1 polymer ?
#
loop_
_entity_poly.entity_id
_entity_poly.type
_entity_poly.pdbx_seq_one_letter_code
_entity_poly.pdbx_strand_id
1 'polypeptide(L)'
;MANGLTERTPQIIAAEINSIKDQTGRMLLYSSVEIGRRLAEAKSMVNHGEWGKWLESSVSYSQSTANKLMRVFDEYGDKLTVAQNGSNSESIPNLSYTQAIILLGIPEEERESFMAENDVTGMSTRELKQAVLERDQALSEKAELQNALEVNQDAATKIIFERDELRKQASGLQATIHTKELTIRTLQEKLEAAKQSEASAVKVTALEKEIKAARIGLTANKVGFLYKSIAKEFEELLKELTKLAPVDPEAHETYKSEVSGLIGKIAERL
;
A
#
# COMPACT_ATOMS: atom_id res chain seq x y z
N MET A 1 -14.08 59.98 40.85
CA MET A 1 -13.61 59.30 39.63
C MET A 1 -12.66 58.22 40.06
N ALA A 2 -13.09 56.96 40.00
CA ALA A 2 -12.32 55.83 40.50
C ALA A 2 -11.13 55.59 39.58
N ASN A 3 -9.93 55.74 40.14
CA ASN A 3 -8.68 55.32 39.51
C ASN A 3 -8.71 53.79 39.48
N GLY A 4 -9.10 53.23 38.34
CA GLY A 4 -9.05 51.79 38.08
C GLY A 4 -7.59 51.35 37.99
N LEU A 5 -6.93 51.22 39.15
CA LEU A 5 -5.69 50.48 39.28
C LEU A 5 -6.03 49.02 39.00
N THR A 6 -5.96 48.61 37.73
CA THR A 6 -5.82 47.19 37.40
C THR A 6 -4.59 46.69 38.13
N GLU A 7 -4.79 45.95 39.22
CA GLU A 7 -3.70 45.32 39.97
C GLU A 7 -2.85 44.54 38.97
N ARG A 8 -1.56 44.87 38.89
CA ARG A 8 -0.63 44.23 37.96
C ARG A 8 -0.38 42.80 38.43
N THR A 9 -1.15 41.86 37.90
CA THR A 9 -0.99 40.42 38.17
C THR A 9 -0.01 39.78 37.17
N PRO A 10 0.67 38.68 37.55
CA PRO A 10 1.47 37.90 36.61
C PRO A 10 0.71 37.46 35.34
N GLN A 11 -0.60 37.21 35.46
CA GLN A 11 -1.47 36.82 34.33
C GLN A 11 -1.64 37.97 33.33
N ILE A 12 -1.82 39.21 33.80
CA ILE A 12 -1.90 40.40 32.93
C ILE A 12 -0.56 40.61 32.22
N ILE A 13 0.56 40.48 32.94
CA ILE A 13 1.90 40.61 32.35
C ILE A 13 2.14 39.52 31.29
N ALA A 14 1.72 38.27 31.54
CA ALA A 14 1.81 37.19 30.56
C ALA A 14 0.99 37.49 29.29
N ALA A 15 -0.22 38.05 29.44
CA ALA A 15 -1.05 38.46 28.32
C ALA A 15 -0.40 39.62 27.52
N GLU A 16 0.17 40.62 28.19
CA GLU A 16 0.94 41.70 27.56
C GLU A 16 2.14 41.16 26.75
N ILE A 17 2.93 40.26 27.35
CA ILE A 17 4.08 39.63 26.68
C ILE A 17 3.65 38.84 25.44
N ASN A 18 2.57 38.05 25.55
CA ASN A 18 2.05 37.27 24.43
C ASN A 18 1.52 38.17 23.31
N SER A 19 0.85 39.27 23.67
CA SER A 19 0.40 40.27 22.68
C SER A 19 1.57 40.89 21.90
N ILE A 20 2.65 41.29 22.59
CA ILE A 20 3.86 41.83 21.96
C ILE A 20 4.51 40.79 21.05
N LYS A 21 4.60 39.53 21.52
CA LYS A 21 5.16 38.42 20.76
C LYS A 21 4.39 38.19 19.46
N ASP A 22 3.07 38.16 19.52
CA ASP A 22 2.20 37.96 18.35
C ASP A 22 2.32 39.11 17.35
N GLN A 23 2.28 40.36 17.83
CA GLN A 23 2.45 41.55 16.99
C GLN A 23 3.81 41.54 16.28
N THR A 24 4.88 41.23 17.01
CA THR A 24 6.23 41.14 16.45
C THR A 24 6.34 40.01 15.41
N GLY A 25 5.72 38.86 15.69
CA GLY A 25 5.67 37.73 14.77
C GLY A 25 4.96 38.07 13.45
N ARG A 26 3.82 38.76 13.52
CA ARG A 26 3.09 39.25 12.35
C ARG A 26 3.89 40.27 11.55
N MET A 27 4.50 41.23 12.23
CA MET A 27 5.34 42.25 11.59
C MET A 27 6.52 41.60 10.84
N LEU A 28 7.13 40.58 11.45
CA LEU A 28 8.21 39.83 10.83
C LEU A 28 7.72 39.08 9.58
N LEU A 29 6.60 38.36 9.66
CA LEU A 29 6.03 37.66 8.49
C LEU A 29 5.73 38.62 7.35
N TYR A 30 5.09 39.75 7.64
CA TYR A 30 4.80 40.79 6.64
C TYR A 30 6.08 41.33 5.99
N SER A 31 7.08 41.66 6.81
CA SER A 31 8.37 42.15 6.32
C SER A 31 9.07 41.10 5.45
N SER A 32 9.02 39.83 5.83
CA SER A 32 9.57 38.72 5.06
C SER A 32 8.91 38.56 3.69
N VAL A 33 7.60 38.73 3.61
CA VAL A 33 6.83 38.67 2.35
C VAL A 33 7.18 39.82 1.44
N GLU A 34 7.26 41.04 1.97
CA GLU A 34 7.66 42.21 1.17
C GLU A 34 9.11 42.09 0.67
N ILE A 35 10.03 41.58 1.50
CA ILE A 35 11.39 41.28 1.07
C ILE A 35 11.37 40.21 -0.04
N GLY A 36 10.59 39.14 0.13
CA GLY A 36 10.40 38.09 -0.89
C GLY A 36 9.93 38.66 -2.23
N ARG A 37 8.96 39.58 -2.20
CA ARG A 37 8.45 40.30 -3.38
C ARG A 37 9.55 41.08 -4.09
N ARG A 38 10.36 41.86 -3.36
CA ARG A 38 11.49 42.62 -3.93
C ARG A 38 12.59 41.71 -4.47
N LEU A 39 12.83 40.57 -3.81
CA LEU A 39 13.78 39.58 -4.29
C LEU A 39 13.30 38.94 -5.60
N ALA A 40 12.00 38.64 -5.73
CA ALA A 40 11.41 38.14 -6.98
C ALA A 40 11.55 39.16 -8.12
N GLU A 41 11.26 40.44 -7.84
CA GLU A 41 11.45 41.54 -8.79
C GLU A 41 12.92 41.67 -9.22
N ALA A 42 13.85 41.76 -8.26
CA ALA A 42 15.28 41.88 -8.55
C ALA A 42 15.81 40.67 -9.34
N LYS A 43 15.35 39.45 -9.03
CA LYS A 43 15.77 38.23 -9.74
C LYS A 43 15.41 38.25 -11.22
N SER A 44 14.35 38.96 -11.63
CA SER A 44 13.98 39.14 -13.04
C SER A 44 14.89 40.14 -13.79
N MET A 45 15.62 40.97 -13.05
CA MET A 45 16.49 42.03 -13.61
C MET A 45 17.98 41.67 -13.57
N VAL A 46 18.39 40.74 -12.71
CA VAL A 46 19.78 40.28 -12.59
C VAL A 46 20.10 39.24 -13.67
N ASN A 47 21.25 39.40 -14.33
CA ASN A 47 21.68 38.48 -15.39
C ASN A 47 21.84 37.04 -14.87
N HIS A 48 21.65 36.07 -15.78
CA HIS A 48 21.86 34.66 -15.48
C HIS A 48 23.29 34.41 -14.95
N GLY A 49 23.40 33.68 -13.84
CA GLY A 49 24.67 33.36 -13.18
C GLY A 49 25.19 34.42 -12.19
N GLU A 50 24.62 35.63 -12.17
CA GLU A 50 25.07 36.71 -11.26
C GLU A 50 24.25 36.79 -9.97
N TRP A 51 23.11 36.10 -9.90
CA TRP A 51 22.16 36.14 -8.77
C TRP A 51 22.82 35.91 -7.40
N GLY A 52 23.68 34.88 -7.28
CA GLY A 52 24.36 34.57 -6.01
C GLY A 52 25.28 35.70 -5.53
N LYS A 53 26.05 36.29 -6.45
CA LYS A 53 26.96 37.41 -6.13
C LYS A 53 26.19 38.67 -5.78
N TRP A 54 25.10 38.94 -6.50
CA TRP A 54 24.23 40.08 -6.22
C TRP A 54 23.62 39.99 -4.82
N LEU A 55 23.11 38.81 -4.44
CA LEU A 55 22.56 38.58 -3.10
C LEU A 55 23.56 38.87 -1.98
N GLU A 56 24.79 38.38 -2.13
CA GLU A 56 25.84 38.55 -1.11
C GLU A 56 26.28 40.01 -1.00
N SER A 57 26.51 40.67 -2.14
CA SER A 57 27.04 42.04 -2.19
C SER A 57 26.01 43.14 -1.91
N SER A 58 24.75 42.95 -2.34
CA SER A 58 23.73 44.01 -2.32
C SER A 58 22.79 43.95 -1.13
N VAL A 59 22.48 42.75 -0.63
CA VAL A 59 21.51 42.55 0.46
C VAL A 59 22.00 41.60 1.57
N SER A 60 23.25 41.13 1.48
CA SER A 60 23.89 40.24 2.46
C SER A 60 23.09 38.96 2.75
N TYR A 61 22.47 38.38 1.71
CA TYR A 61 21.72 37.12 1.83
C TYR A 61 22.42 35.94 1.17
N SER A 62 22.24 34.76 1.76
CA SER A 62 22.50 33.51 1.06
C SER A 62 21.39 33.21 0.06
N GLN A 63 21.69 32.40 -0.95
CA GLN A 63 20.68 31.90 -1.89
C GLN A 63 19.54 31.16 -1.17
N SER A 64 19.86 30.38 -0.12
CA SER A 64 18.87 29.62 0.63
C SER A 64 17.89 30.51 1.40
N THR A 65 18.38 31.61 2.00
CA THR A 65 17.53 32.60 2.67
C THR A 65 16.65 33.34 1.66
N ALA A 66 17.23 33.81 0.55
CA ALA A 66 16.49 34.50 -0.50
C ALA A 66 15.37 33.62 -1.08
N ASN A 67 15.67 32.36 -1.39
CA ASN A 67 14.68 31.41 -1.91
C ASN A 67 13.56 31.14 -0.89
N LYS A 68 13.85 31.04 0.41
CA LYS A 68 12.81 30.89 1.44
C LYS A 68 11.88 32.09 1.48
N LEU A 69 12.43 33.31 1.47
CA LEU A 69 11.64 34.55 1.50
C LEU A 69 10.77 34.70 0.24
N MET A 70 11.32 34.39 -0.93
CA MET A 70 10.56 34.37 -2.19
C MET A 70 9.42 33.35 -2.14
N ARG A 71 9.67 32.11 -1.65
CA ARG A 71 8.60 31.11 -1.50
C ARG A 71 7.50 31.54 -0.54
N VAL A 72 7.84 32.23 0.54
CA VAL A 72 6.85 32.78 1.48
C VAL A 72 6.02 33.88 0.78
N PHE A 73 6.64 34.70 -0.06
CA PHE A 73 5.91 35.66 -0.89
C PHE A 73 4.99 34.98 -1.90
N ASP A 74 5.48 33.98 -2.64
CA ASP A 74 4.69 33.28 -3.65
C ASP A 74 3.40 32.67 -3.06
N GLU A 75 3.48 32.17 -1.83
CA GLU A 75 2.35 31.52 -1.15
C GLU A 75 1.42 32.50 -0.40
N TYR A 76 2.00 33.46 0.33
CA TYR A 76 1.24 34.31 1.27
C TYR A 76 1.09 35.76 0.79
N GLY A 77 1.73 36.14 -0.31
CA GLY A 77 1.77 37.52 -0.83
C GLY A 77 0.38 38.07 -1.18
N ASP A 78 -0.40 37.32 -1.95
CA ASP A 78 -1.76 37.72 -2.33
C ASP A 78 -2.68 37.73 -1.11
N LYS A 79 -2.57 36.71 -0.26
CA LYS A 79 -3.33 36.57 0.98
C LYS A 79 -3.13 37.80 1.88
N LEU A 80 -1.87 38.22 2.10
CA LEU A 80 -1.48 39.39 2.91
C LEU A 80 -1.89 40.74 2.31
N THR A 81 -1.87 40.85 0.99
CA THR A 81 -2.27 42.07 0.29
C THR A 81 -3.78 42.30 0.42
N VAL A 82 -4.59 41.24 0.34
CA VAL A 82 -6.06 41.33 0.50
C VAL A 82 -6.44 41.71 1.94
N ALA A 83 -5.76 41.16 2.95
CA ALA A 83 -6.02 41.51 4.35
C ALA A 83 -5.75 42.98 4.69
N GLN A 84 -4.86 43.67 3.96
CA GLN A 84 -4.62 45.10 4.14
C GLN A 84 -5.72 45.99 3.53
N ASN A 85 -6.43 45.51 2.52
CA ASN A 85 -7.44 46.30 1.78
C ASN A 85 -8.84 46.27 2.41
N GLY A 86 -8.99 45.71 3.62
CA GLY A 86 -10.21 45.79 4.42
C GLY A 86 -11.43 45.03 3.84
N SER A 87 -11.26 44.27 2.77
CA SER A 87 -12.26 43.29 2.35
C SER A 87 -12.19 42.11 3.32
N ASN A 88 -13.35 41.59 3.73
CA ASN A 88 -13.51 40.46 4.66
C ASN A 88 -12.89 39.16 4.12
N SER A 89 -11.59 39.11 3.84
CA SER A 89 -10.89 37.87 3.57
C SER A 89 -10.85 37.09 4.87
N GLU A 90 -11.34 35.86 4.79
CA GLU A 90 -11.07 34.79 5.76
C GLU A 90 -9.65 34.98 6.30
N SER A 91 -9.60 35.35 7.57
CA SER A 91 -8.43 35.96 8.20
C SER A 91 -7.21 35.09 7.94
N ILE A 92 -6.16 35.69 7.35
CA ILE A 92 -4.83 35.08 7.40
C ILE A 92 -4.61 34.70 8.86
N PRO A 93 -4.38 33.42 9.16
CA PRO A 93 -4.21 33.00 10.53
C PRO A 93 -3.08 33.81 11.15
N ASN A 94 -3.18 34.06 12.47
CA ASN A 94 -2.15 34.76 13.24
C ASN A 94 -0.84 33.94 13.25
N LEU A 95 -0.13 33.93 12.12
CA LEU A 95 1.06 33.14 11.89
C LEU A 95 2.30 33.98 12.14
N SER A 96 3.25 33.41 12.85
CA SER A 96 4.63 33.87 12.82
C SER A 96 5.33 33.43 11.53
N TYR A 97 6.40 34.13 11.15
CA TYR A 97 7.26 33.76 10.03
C TYR A 97 7.70 32.29 10.05
N THR A 98 8.07 31.77 11.23
CA THR A 98 8.54 30.39 11.34
C THR A 98 7.42 29.38 11.14
N GLN A 99 6.21 29.65 11.64
CA GLN A 99 5.04 28.81 11.39
C GLN A 99 4.68 28.81 9.90
N ALA A 100 4.69 29.98 9.25
CA ALA A 100 4.44 30.09 7.81
C ALA A 100 5.41 29.24 6.98
N ILE A 101 6.71 29.23 7.35
CA ILE A 101 7.72 28.37 6.71
C ILE A 101 7.44 26.88 6.94
N ILE A 102 7.07 26.48 8.16
CA ILE A 102 6.80 25.07 8.46
C ILE A 102 5.61 24.58 7.63
N LEU A 103 4.57 25.40 7.51
CA LEU A 103 3.39 25.09 6.69
C LEU A 103 3.71 24.98 5.20
N LEU A 104 4.80 25.58 4.68
CA LEU A 104 5.24 25.35 3.29
C LEU A 104 5.71 23.91 3.04
N GLY A 105 5.88 23.08 4.07
CA GLY A 105 6.10 21.64 3.95
C GLY A 105 4.82 20.85 3.66
N ILE A 106 3.65 21.46 3.90
CA ILE A 106 2.33 20.90 3.61
C ILE A 106 1.91 21.33 2.19
N PRO A 107 1.33 20.43 1.36
CA PRO A 107 0.71 20.80 0.08
C PRO A 107 -0.29 21.96 0.24
N GLU A 108 -0.39 22.83 -0.76
CA GLU A 108 -1.24 24.03 -0.68
C GLU A 108 -2.70 23.67 -0.40
N GLU A 109 -3.19 22.61 -1.07
CA GLU A 109 -4.56 22.13 -1.01
C GLU A 109 -4.95 21.57 0.37
N GLU A 110 -3.96 21.12 1.15
CA GLU A 110 -4.16 20.52 2.47
C GLU A 110 -3.92 21.51 3.62
N ARG A 111 -3.27 22.65 3.33
CA ARG A 111 -2.80 23.58 4.36
C ARG A 111 -3.95 24.22 5.13
N GLU A 112 -5.03 24.59 4.46
CA GLU A 112 -6.21 25.18 5.10
C GLU A 112 -6.90 24.19 6.04
N SER A 113 -7.14 22.96 5.58
CA SER A 113 -7.68 21.88 6.41
C SER A 113 -6.79 21.58 7.61
N PHE A 114 -5.47 21.49 7.39
CA PHE A 114 -4.52 21.28 8.47
C PHE A 114 -4.57 22.39 9.52
N MET A 115 -4.64 23.66 9.09
CA MET A 115 -4.76 24.80 9.99
C MET A 115 -6.07 24.81 10.77
N ALA A 116 -7.17 24.42 10.14
CA ALA A 116 -8.49 24.32 10.77
C ALA A 116 -8.55 23.21 11.84
N GLU A 117 -7.86 22.10 11.61
CA GLU A 117 -7.85 20.93 12.51
C GLU A 117 -6.90 21.08 13.71
N ASN A 118 -5.78 21.81 13.56
CA ASN A 118 -4.67 21.76 14.51
C ASN A 118 -4.48 23.01 15.39
N ASP A 119 -5.32 24.04 15.30
CA ASP A 119 -5.09 25.36 15.96
C ASP A 119 -3.62 25.81 15.87
N VAL A 120 -3.15 25.98 14.63
CA VAL A 120 -1.75 26.31 14.35
C VAL A 120 -1.34 27.64 15.00
N THR A 121 -2.30 28.53 15.27
CA THR A 121 -2.04 29.82 15.92
C THR A 121 -1.68 29.68 17.40
N GLY A 122 -2.28 28.71 18.11
CA GLY A 122 -1.95 28.39 19.49
C GLY A 122 -0.67 27.55 19.65
N MET A 123 -0.26 26.83 18.61
CA MET A 123 0.90 25.93 18.67
C MET A 123 2.24 26.67 18.69
N SER A 124 3.16 26.20 19.54
CA SER A 124 4.56 26.56 19.44
C SER A 124 5.17 26.02 18.14
N THR A 125 6.27 26.64 17.70
CA THR A 125 7.05 26.15 16.55
C THR A 125 7.47 24.69 16.67
N ARG A 126 7.71 24.20 17.90
CA ARG A 126 8.10 22.80 18.13
C ARG A 126 6.91 21.86 17.96
N GLU A 127 5.76 22.23 18.52
CA GLU A 127 4.52 21.46 18.38
C GLU A 127 4.07 21.40 16.93
N LEU A 128 4.12 22.52 16.20
CA LEU A 128 3.78 22.54 14.78
C LEU A 128 4.69 21.63 13.95
N LYS A 129 6.00 21.64 14.20
CA LYS A 129 6.94 20.71 13.53
C LYS A 129 6.61 19.26 13.81
N GLN A 130 6.24 18.96 15.06
CA GLN A 130 5.88 17.61 15.46
C GLN A 130 4.57 17.16 14.79
N ALA A 131 3.56 18.02 14.74
CA ALA A 131 2.29 17.74 14.07
C ALA A 131 2.47 17.48 12.57
N VAL A 132 3.33 18.25 11.88
CA VAL A 132 3.66 18.00 10.46
C VAL A 132 4.38 16.66 10.30
N LEU A 133 5.33 16.34 11.18
CA LEU A 133 6.06 15.07 11.13
C LEU A 133 5.13 13.87 11.34
N GLU A 134 4.24 13.93 12.34
CA GLU A 134 3.27 12.88 12.64
C GLU A 134 2.29 12.67 11.48
N ARG A 135 1.84 13.77 10.86
CA ARG A 135 1.01 13.72 9.65
C ARG A 135 1.73 13.00 8.51
N ASP A 136 2.98 13.39 8.22
CA ASP A 136 3.75 12.81 7.13
C ASP A 136 4.03 11.32 7.36
N GLN A 137 4.31 10.92 8.60
CA GLN A 137 4.45 9.53 9.01
C GLN A 137 3.14 8.75 8.81
N ALA A 138 2.02 9.29 9.28
CA ALA A 138 0.70 8.66 9.12
C ALA A 138 0.31 8.51 7.64
N LEU A 139 0.64 9.48 6.79
CA LEU A 139 0.42 9.40 5.35
C LEU A 139 1.28 8.30 4.70
N SER A 140 2.55 8.19 5.09
CA SER A 140 3.45 7.13 4.63
C SER A 140 2.95 5.74 5.04
N GLU A 141 2.62 5.57 6.32
CA GLU A 141 2.08 4.31 6.85
C GLU A 141 0.76 3.92 6.17
N LYS A 142 -0.13 4.89 5.96
CA LYS A 142 -1.39 4.66 5.23
C LYS A 142 -1.14 4.20 3.80
N ALA A 143 -0.19 4.82 3.09
CA ALA A 143 0.16 4.43 1.73
C ALA A 143 0.75 3.00 1.69
N GLU A 144 1.62 2.66 2.62
CA GLU A 144 2.17 1.30 2.76
C GLU A 144 1.09 0.26 3.03
N LEU A 145 0.16 0.56 3.97
CA LEU A 145 -0.97 -0.31 4.28
C LEU A 145 -1.92 -0.48 3.09
N GLN A 146 -2.17 0.58 2.32
CA GLN A 146 -3.00 0.52 1.11
C GLN A 146 -2.37 -0.38 0.04
N ASN A 147 -1.06 -0.22 -0.22
CA ASN A 147 -0.34 -1.08 -1.15
C ASN A 147 -0.35 -2.55 -0.69
N ALA A 148 -0.13 -2.80 0.60
CA ALA A 148 -0.19 -4.15 1.16
C ALA A 148 -1.60 -4.76 1.05
N LEU A 149 -2.64 -3.96 1.25
CA LEU A 149 -4.03 -4.39 1.11
C LEU A 149 -4.35 -4.80 -0.34
N GLU A 150 -3.92 -4.01 -1.32
CA GLU A 150 -4.12 -4.29 -2.75
C GLU A 150 -3.43 -5.60 -3.16
N VAL A 151 -2.16 -5.77 -2.76
CA VAL A 151 -1.40 -7.02 -3.02
C VAL A 151 -2.09 -8.24 -2.40
N ASN A 152 -2.60 -8.10 -1.16
CA ASN A 152 -3.31 -9.18 -0.48
C ASN A 152 -4.66 -9.50 -1.12
N GLN A 153 -5.39 -8.50 -1.61
CA GLN A 153 -6.66 -8.69 -2.33
C GLN A 153 -6.44 -9.42 -3.66
N ASP A 154 -5.38 -9.07 -4.39
CA ASP A 154 -4.99 -9.78 -5.62
C ASP A 154 -4.61 -11.23 -5.35
N ALA A 155 -3.82 -11.48 -4.30
CA ALA A 155 -3.46 -12.83 -3.87
C ALA A 155 -4.70 -13.65 -3.48
N ALA A 156 -5.62 -13.06 -2.70
CA ALA A 156 -6.86 -13.71 -2.31
C ALA A 156 -7.74 -14.07 -3.53
N THR A 157 -7.82 -13.17 -4.51
CA THR A 157 -8.60 -13.40 -5.75
C THR A 157 -8.02 -14.56 -6.55
N LYS A 158 -6.68 -14.66 -6.67
CA LYS A 158 -6.00 -15.79 -7.32
C LYS A 158 -6.28 -17.11 -6.60
N ILE A 159 -6.17 -17.13 -5.27
CA ILE A 159 -6.46 -18.32 -4.45
C ILE A 159 -7.92 -18.77 -4.61
N ILE A 160 -8.87 -17.83 -4.64
CA ILE A 160 -10.30 -18.14 -4.84
C ILE A 160 -10.51 -18.77 -6.23
N PHE A 161 -9.90 -18.21 -7.27
CA PHE A 161 -9.98 -18.76 -8.63
C PHE A 161 -9.40 -20.18 -8.72
N GLU A 162 -8.21 -20.39 -8.15
CA GLU A 162 -7.56 -21.71 -8.12
C GLU A 162 -8.40 -22.73 -7.34
N ARG A 163 -8.98 -22.34 -6.20
CA ARG A 163 -9.88 -23.19 -5.42
C ARG A 163 -11.11 -23.60 -6.23
N ASP A 164 -11.72 -22.67 -6.95
CA ASP A 164 -12.95 -22.94 -7.70
C ASP A 164 -12.68 -23.85 -8.91
N GLU A 165 -11.54 -23.67 -9.58
CA GLU A 165 -11.09 -24.59 -10.65
C GLU A 165 -10.78 -26.00 -10.11
N LEU A 166 -10.07 -26.10 -8.98
CA LEU A 166 -9.82 -27.40 -8.34
C LEU A 166 -11.13 -28.08 -7.93
N ARG A 167 -12.10 -27.33 -7.40
CA ARG A 167 -13.42 -27.86 -7.04
C ARG A 167 -14.17 -28.40 -8.26
N LYS A 168 -14.12 -27.68 -9.38
CA LYS A 168 -14.73 -28.09 -10.64
C LYS A 168 -14.09 -29.38 -11.16
N GLN A 169 -12.75 -29.47 -11.16
CA GLN A 169 -12.02 -30.66 -11.57
C GLN A 169 -12.37 -31.87 -10.69
N ALA A 170 -12.39 -31.70 -9.37
CA ALA A 170 -12.75 -32.76 -8.42
C ALA A 170 -14.18 -33.29 -8.67
N SER A 171 -15.14 -32.38 -8.88
CA SER A 171 -16.53 -32.77 -9.16
C SER A 171 -16.69 -33.54 -10.49
N GLY A 172 -15.97 -33.13 -11.54
CA GLY A 172 -16.01 -33.82 -12.84
C GLY A 172 -15.41 -35.22 -12.80
N LEU A 173 -14.34 -35.40 -12.04
CA LEU A 173 -13.74 -36.72 -11.80
C LEU A 173 -14.65 -37.63 -11.00
N GLN A 174 -15.27 -37.10 -9.95
CA GLN A 174 -16.22 -37.85 -9.13
C GLN A 174 -17.41 -38.34 -9.97
N ALA A 175 -17.95 -37.49 -10.86
CA ALA A 175 -19.00 -37.88 -11.81
C ALA A 175 -18.53 -38.99 -12.78
N THR A 176 -17.29 -38.90 -13.28
CA THR A 176 -16.71 -39.91 -14.19
C THR A 176 -16.50 -41.26 -13.49
N ILE A 177 -16.04 -41.24 -12.24
CA ILE A 177 -15.90 -42.43 -11.41
C ILE A 177 -17.27 -43.07 -11.18
N HIS A 178 -18.26 -42.26 -10.79
CA HIS A 178 -19.61 -42.74 -10.49
C HIS A 178 -20.28 -43.40 -11.70
N THR A 179 -20.19 -42.78 -12.89
CA THR A 179 -20.76 -43.36 -14.13
C THR A 179 -20.11 -44.68 -14.51
N LYS A 180 -18.79 -44.81 -14.37
CA LYS A 180 -18.08 -46.07 -14.64
C LYS A 180 -18.40 -47.14 -13.59
N GLU A 181 -18.56 -46.77 -12.32
CA GLU A 181 -18.99 -47.69 -11.26
C GLU A 181 -20.41 -48.22 -11.51
N LEU A 182 -21.35 -47.36 -11.93
CA LEU A 182 -22.69 -47.78 -12.34
C LEU A 182 -22.63 -48.74 -13.53
N THR A 183 -21.81 -48.45 -14.54
CA THR A 183 -21.63 -49.33 -15.71
C THR A 183 -21.13 -50.71 -15.29
N ILE A 184 -20.13 -50.76 -14.39
CA ILE A 184 -19.61 -52.02 -13.86
C ILE A 184 -20.71 -52.79 -13.11
N ARG A 185 -21.51 -52.12 -12.27
CA ARG A 185 -22.63 -52.76 -11.55
C ARG A 185 -23.65 -53.36 -12.52
N THR A 186 -24.08 -52.60 -13.53
CA THR A 186 -25.05 -53.10 -14.52
C THR A 186 -24.50 -54.28 -15.31
N LEU A 187 -23.21 -54.29 -15.67
CA LEU A 187 -22.59 -55.44 -16.31
C LEU A 187 -22.52 -56.66 -15.38
N GLN A 188 -22.27 -56.46 -14.09
CA GLN A 188 -22.31 -57.53 -13.08
C GLN A 188 -23.70 -58.12 -12.93
N GLU A 189 -24.75 -57.30 -12.86
CA GLU A 189 -26.14 -57.76 -12.80
C GLU A 189 -26.51 -58.60 -14.03
N LYS A 190 -26.11 -58.15 -15.24
CA LYS A 190 -26.30 -58.91 -16.48
C LYS A 190 -25.55 -60.25 -16.47
N LEU A 191 -24.34 -60.29 -15.90
CA LEU A 191 -23.56 -61.52 -15.77
C LEU A 191 -24.28 -62.52 -14.86
N GLU A 192 -24.77 -62.07 -13.70
CA GLU A 192 -25.50 -62.94 -12.77
C GLU A 192 -26.80 -63.46 -13.39
N ALA A 193 -27.57 -62.62 -14.07
CA ALA A 193 -28.76 -63.04 -14.79
C ALA A 193 -28.46 -64.06 -15.92
N ALA A 194 -27.35 -63.88 -16.64
CA ALA A 194 -26.90 -64.81 -17.67
C ALA A 194 -26.47 -66.18 -17.08
N LYS A 195 -25.86 -66.18 -15.89
CA LYS A 195 -25.51 -67.41 -15.16
C LYS A 195 -26.74 -68.14 -14.64
N GLN A 196 -27.74 -67.42 -14.10
CA GLN A 196 -28.99 -67.99 -13.59
C GLN A 196 -29.90 -68.57 -14.68
N SER A 197 -29.83 -68.03 -15.90
CA SER A 197 -30.64 -68.48 -17.04
C SER A 197 -29.96 -69.54 -17.92
N GLU A 198 -28.85 -70.15 -17.44
CA GLU A 198 -28.06 -71.14 -18.19
C GLU A 198 -27.66 -70.66 -19.60
N ALA A 199 -27.36 -69.36 -19.74
CA ALA A 199 -26.93 -68.81 -21.02
C ALA A 199 -25.62 -69.47 -21.50
N SER A 200 -25.43 -69.54 -22.82
CA SER A 200 -24.25 -70.16 -23.42
C SER A 200 -22.93 -69.65 -22.82
N ALA A 201 -21.94 -70.53 -22.67
CA ALA A 201 -20.61 -70.19 -22.15
C ALA A 201 -19.94 -69.02 -22.90
N VAL A 202 -20.23 -68.86 -24.19
CA VAL A 202 -19.76 -67.74 -25.03
C VAL A 202 -20.29 -66.39 -24.52
N LYS A 203 -21.56 -66.33 -24.10
CA LYS A 203 -22.18 -65.10 -23.59
C LYS A 203 -21.66 -64.71 -22.21
N VAL A 204 -21.45 -65.70 -21.34
CA VAL A 204 -20.87 -65.49 -20.00
C VAL A 204 -19.43 -64.98 -20.11
N THR A 205 -18.60 -65.63 -20.93
CA THR A 205 -17.20 -65.22 -21.15
C THR A 205 -17.07 -63.83 -21.81
N ALA A 206 -18.00 -63.47 -22.70
CA ALA A 206 -18.05 -62.12 -23.27
C ALA A 206 -18.33 -61.05 -22.20
N LEU A 207 -19.32 -61.27 -21.32
CA LEU A 207 -19.64 -60.36 -20.22
C LEU A 207 -18.50 -60.24 -19.20
N GLU A 208 -17.82 -61.33 -18.87
CA GLU A 208 -16.63 -61.31 -18.00
C GLU A 208 -15.49 -60.47 -18.60
N LYS A 209 -15.28 -60.58 -19.92
CA LYS A 209 -14.30 -59.77 -20.65
C LYS A 209 -14.67 -58.28 -20.64
N GLU A 210 -15.95 -57.94 -20.83
CA GLU A 210 -16.44 -56.56 -20.75
C GLU A 210 -16.28 -55.96 -19.35
N ILE A 211 -16.61 -56.71 -18.30
CA ILE A 211 -16.41 -56.27 -16.90
C ILE A 211 -14.93 -56.04 -16.63
N LYS A 212 -14.06 -56.95 -17.07
CA LYS A 212 -12.60 -56.81 -16.91
C LYS A 212 -12.08 -55.56 -17.63
N ALA A 213 -12.52 -55.34 -18.87
CA ALA A 213 -12.16 -54.14 -19.63
C ALA A 213 -12.65 -52.85 -18.96
N ALA A 214 -13.89 -52.84 -18.45
CA ALA A 214 -14.45 -51.69 -17.72
C ALA A 214 -13.69 -51.40 -16.42
N ARG A 215 -13.30 -52.43 -15.66
CA ARG A 215 -12.48 -52.30 -14.44
C ARG A 215 -11.08 -51.78 -14.76
N ILE A 216 -10.41 -52.32 -15.78
CA ILE A 216 -9.11 -51.82 -16.24
C ILE A 216 -9.24 -50.35 -16.63
N GLY A 217 -10.28 -49.98 -17.38
CA GLY A 217 -10.55 -48.60 -17.75
C GLY A 217 -10.77 -47.68 -16.53
N LEU A 218 -11.48 -48.13 -15.50
CA LEU A 218 -11.66 -47.36 -14.27
C LEU A 218 -10.32 -47.16 -13.52
N THR A 219 -9.55 -48.22 -13.33
CA THR A 219 -8.24 -48.15 -12.66
C THR A 219 -7.26 -47.29 -13.44
N ALA A 220 -7.20 -47.44 -14.77
CA ALA A 220 -6.34 -46.63 -15.63
C ALA A 220 -6.68 -45.12 -15.54
N ASN A 221 -7.96 -44.76 -15.46
CA ASN A 221 -8.36 -43.36 -15.24
C ASN A 221 -7.94 -42.84 -13.87
N LYS A 222 -8.08 -43.65 -12.81
CA LYS A 222 -7.61 -43.28 -11.46
C LYS A 222 -6.10 -43.06 -11.43
N VAL A 223 -5.33 -43.98 -12.03
CA VAL A 223 -3.88 -43.87 -12.17
C VAL A 223 -3.50 -42.62 -12.97
N GLY A 224 -4.14 -42.39 -14.12
CA GLY A 224 -3.88 -41.21 -14.95
C GLY A 224 -4.20 -39.89 -14.24
N PHE A 225 -5.23 -39.86 -13.39
CA PHE A 225 -5.52 -38.69 -12.56
C PHE A 225 -4.44 -38.45 -11.49
N LEU A 226 -4.08 -39.48 -10.72
CA LEU A 226 -3.05 -39.36 -9.68
C LEU A 226 -1.71 -38.95 -10.28
N TYR A 227 -1.36 -39.48 -11.45
CA TYR A 227 -0.17 -39.08 -12.19
C TYR A 227 -0.17 -37.58 -12.52
N LYS A 228 -1.29 -37.07 -13.07
CA LYS A 228 -1.41 -35.64 -13.40
C LYS A 228 -1.36 -34.73 -12.17
N SER A 229 -1.98 -35.16 -11.06
CA SER A 229 -1.89 -34.46 -9.78
C SER A 229 -0.42 -34.36 -9.36
N ILE A 230 0.23 -35.51 -9.16
CA ILE A 230 1.62 -35.57 -8.69
C ILE A 230 2.54 -34.72 -9.58
N ALA A 231 2.40 -34.77 -10.90
CA ALA A 231 3.17 -33.94 -11.82
C ALA A 231 2.97 -32.43 -11.57
N LYS A 232 1.72 -32.00 -11.39
CA LYS A 232 1.37 -30.60 -11.11
C LYS A 232 1.92 -30.14 -9.75
N GLU A 233 1.68 -30.91 -8.69
CA GLU A 233 2.17 -30.53 -7.36
C GLU A 233 3.70 -30.54 -7.28
N PHE A 234 4.35 -31.43 -8.05
CA PHE A 234 5.80 -31.45 -8.16
C PHE A 234 6.34 -30.21 -8.90
N GLU A 235 5.69 -29.74 -9.97
CA GLU A 235 6.04 -28.47 -10.63
C GLU A 235 5.88 -27.26 -9.71
N GLU A 236 4.81 -27.21 -8.91
CA GLU A 236 4.58 -26.16 -7.91
C GLU A 236 5.69 -26.17 -6.83
N LEU A 237 6.07 -27.35 -6.34
CA LEU A 237 7.18 -27.53 -5.41
C LEU A 237 8.50 -26.98 -5.97
N LEU A 238 8.82 -27.25 -7.24
CA LEU A 238 10.02 -26.72 -7.90
C LEU A 238 10.01 -25.19 -8.02
N LYS A 239 8.83 -24.60 -8.27
CA LYS A 239 8.67 -23.13 -8.32
C LYS A 239 8.94 -22.50 -6.95
N GLU A 240 8.40 -23.05 -5.87
CA GLU A 240 8.63 -22.54 -4.52
C GLU A 240 10.09 -22.70 -4.09
N LEU A 241 10.73 -23.83 -4.42
CA LEU A 241 12.18 -23.98 -4.22
C LEU A 241 12.97 -22.89 -4.95
N THR A 242 12.60 -22.55 -6.18
CA THR A 242 13.27 -21.51 -6.97
C THR A 242 13.11 -20.12 -6.33
N LYS A 243 11.93 -19.83 -5.77
CA LYS A 243 11.68 -18.57 -5.03
C LYS A 243 12.45 -18.50 -3.71
N LEU A 244 12.71 -19.63 -3.07
CA LEU A 244 13.46 -19.70 -1.81
C LEU A 244 14.96 -19.40 -2.02
N ALA A 245 15.54 -19.75 -3.17
CA ALA A 245 16.96 -19.59 -3.46
C ALA A 245 17.53 -18.17 -3.20
N PRO A 246 16.90 -17.07 -3.63
CA PRO A 246 17.38 -15.71 -3.32
C PRO A 246 17.08 -15.25 -1.89
N VAL A 247 16.15 -15.88 -1.17
CA VAL A 247 15.73 -15.49 0.19
C VAL A 247 16.60 -16.16 1.25
N ASP A 248 16.83 -17.47 1.09
CA ASP A 248 17.63 -18.28 2.00
C ASP A 248 18.32 -19.43 1.23
N PRO A 249 19.59 -19.24 0.82
CA PRO A 249 20.35 -20.25 0.07
C PRO A 249 20.60 -21.55 0.85
N GLU A 250 20.73 -21.48 2.18
CA GLU A 250 21.02 -22.64 3.02
C GLU A 250 19.76 -23.51 3.18
N ALA A 251 18.60 -22.87 3.43
CA ALA A 251 17.32 -23.56 3.43
C ALA A 251 16.99 -24.16 2.06
N HIS A 252 17.31 -23.46 0.97
CA HIS A 252 17.12 -23.97 -0.39
C HIS A 252 17.86 -25.30 -0.63
N GLU A 253 19.16 -25.37 -0.32
CA GLU A 253 19.94 -26.61 -0.50
C GLU A 253 19.45 -27.74 0.41
N THR A 254 19.02 -27.42 1.64
CA THR A 254 18.43 -28.41 2.55
C THR A 254 17.17 -29.04 1.96
N TYR A 255 16.17 -28.24 1.57
CA TYR A 255 14.92 -28.77 1.01
C TYR A 255 15.13 -29.48 -0.34
N LYS A 256 16.07 -28.99 -1.17
CA LYS A 256 16.44 -29.65 -2.43
C LYS A 256 17.00 -31.07 -2.20
N SER A 257 17.82 -31.25 -1.16
CA SER A 257 18.33 -32.57 -0.75
C SER A 257 17.19 -33.50 -0.29
N GLU A 258 16.26 -32.98 0.52
CA GLU A 258 15.09 -33.75 0.97
C GLU A 258 14.20 -34.20 -0.19
N VAL A 259 13.91 -33.29 -1.13
CA VAL A 259 13.11 -33.59 -2.33
C VAL A 259 13.82 -34.65 -3.19
N SER A 260 15.13 -34.53 -3.37
CA SER A 260 15.92 -35.54 -4.09
C SER A 260 15.86 -36.91 -3.41
N GLY A 261 15.96 -36.94 -2.08
CA GLY A 261 15.81 -38.16 -1.29
C GLY A 261 14.42 -38.78 -1.39
N LEU A 262 13.36 -37.96 -1.42
CA LEU A 262 11.99 -38.43 -1.63
C LEU A 262 11.82 -39.07 -3.01
N ILE A 263 12.34 -38.43 -4.06
CA ILE A 263 12.29 -38.97 -5.43
C ILE A 263 13.00 -40.32 -5.50
N GLY A 264 14.16 -40.47 -4.86
CA GLY A 264 14.87 -41.75 -4.77
C GLY A 264 14.01 -42.85 -4.14
N LYS A 265 13.36 -42.56 -3.00
CA LYS A 265 12.46 -43.51 -2.33
C LYS A 265 11.23 -43.87 -3.16
N ILE A 266 10.71 -42.93 -3.94
CA ILE A 266 9.59 -43.19 -4.86
C ILE A 266 10.04 -44.11 -5.99
N ALA A 267 11.22 -43.85 -6.57
CA ALA A 267 11.78 -44.65 -7.66
C ALA A 267 12.04 -46.11 -7.26
N GLU A 268 12.45 -46.36 -6.01
CA GLU A 268 12.63 -47.72 -5.48
C GLU A 268 11.33 -48.54 -5.38
N ARG A 269 10.16 -47.88 -5.39
CA ARG A 269 8.85 -48.51 -5.22
C ARG A 269 8.08 -48.73 -6.53
N LEU A 270 8.59 -48.22 -7.64
CA LEU A 270 8.02 -48.37 -8.99
C LEU A 270 8.68 -49.54 -9.73
#